data_AF-A0A7S2RUH5-F1
#
_entry.id   AF-A0A7S2RUH5-F1
#
_cell.length_a   1.000
_cell.length_b   1.000
_cell.length_c   1.000
_cell.angle_alpha   90.00
_cell.angle_beta   90.00
_cell.angle_gamma   90.00
#
_symmetry.space_group_name_H-M   'P 1'
#
loop_
_entity.id
_entity.type
_entity.pdbx_description
1 polymer ?
#
loop_
_entity_poly.entity_id
_entity_poly.type
_entity_poly.pdbx_seq_one_letter_code
_entity_poly.pdbx_strand_id
1 'polypeptide(L)'
;DRGTLCGILFVVFLIRAIRVSVSNTLLGIFECLISVALSDSLLSLSPVVTRMALVGFVVSRVIGFFSRMQFIWIHLFTSLRSKKLRLKPWPKLVSIACFPTVDVIAAIAGSILDSPVIPVLGVPIFLPGFPRPKRLWPSVTGSGSSDTAESTYYAQVYPHILRALPGLLRKGIIQPSRFGGSMYLLRFEKMIAWVTFLEVEYGYAVVYIKGLELQEPTSCHNVEANALDSFIEASFASKCNGSSSDSRIRETACSWLARGDGASPIGTLVTPLLKHELLSYSHSNVSLTGVIDSPD
;
A
#
# COMPACT_ATOMS: atom_id res chain seq x y z
N ASP A 1 40.08 1.51 -19.48
CA ASP A 1 38.99 2.25 -20.17
C ASP A 1 38.03 2.97 -19.22
N ARG A 2 38.31 4.24 -18.89
CA ARG A 2 37.38 5.10 -18.14
C ARG A 2 36.24 5.64 -19.01
N GLY A 3 36.46 5.76 -20.32
CA GLY A 3 35.48 6.29 -21.27
C GLY A 3 34.27 5.38 -21.48
N THR A 4 34.47 4.07 -21.56
CA THR A 4 33.37 3.09 -21.68
C THR A 4 32.50 3.05 -20.44
N LEU A 5 33.08 3.12 -19.24
CA LEU A 5 32.31 3.13 -17.99
C LEU A 5 31.46 4.41 -17.86
N CYS A 6 32.00 5.59 -18.20
CA CYS A 6 31.23 6.83 -18.26
C CYS A 6 30.10 6.77 -19.29
N GLY A 7 30.36 6.18 -20.47
CA GLY A 7 29.34 5.98 -21.50
C GLY A 7 28.21 5.07 -21.06
N ILE A 8 28.53 3.93 -20.41
CA ILE A 8 27.53 2.99 -19.88
C ILE A 8 26.67 3.66 -18.80
N LEU A 9 27.29 4.37 -17.85
CA LEU A 9 26.57 5.08 -16.79
C LEU A 9 25.65 6.17 -17.38
N PHE A 10 26.11 6.91 -18.38
CA PHE A 10 25.30 7.90 -19.06
C PHE A 10 24.05 7.26 -19.71
N VAL A 11 24.22 6.14 -20.43
CA VAL A 11 23.10 5.42 -21.05
C VAL A 11 22.12 4.91 -19.99
N VAL A 12 22.61 4.33 -18.89
CA VAL A 12 21.75 3.86 -17.78
C VAL A 12 20.96 5.00 -17.16
N PHE A 13 21.60 6.15 -16.93
CA PHE A 13 20.91 7.33 -16.38
C PHE A 13 19.93 7.96 -17.36
N LEU A 14 20.23 7.94 -18.66
CA LEU A 14 19.32 8.41 -19.69
C LEU A 14 18.07 7.52 -19.76
N ILE A 15 18.24 6.20 -19.77
CA ILE A 15 17.12 5.24 -19.73
C ILE A 15 16.28 5.49 -18.48
N ARG A 16 16.91 5.68 -17.31
CA ARG A 16 16.20 6.01 -16.08
C ARG A 16 15.41 7.32 -16.22
N ALA A 17 16.03 8.39 -16.72
CA ALA A 17 15.38 9.70 -16.84
C ALA A 17 14.15 9.64 -17.75
N ILE A 18 14.27 8.98 -18.91
CA ILE A 18 13.15 8.74 -19.82
C ILE A 18 12.08 7.92 -19.12
N ARG A 19 12.47 6.84 -18.42
CA ARG A 19 11.52 5.99 -17.69
C ARG A 19 10.77 6.77 -16.62
N VAL A 20 11.46 7.58 -15.82
CA VAL A 20 10.84 8.40 -14.76
C VAL A 20 9.87 9.41 -15.38
N SER A 21 10.29 10.15 -16.42
CA SER A 21 9.48 11.16 -17.10
C SER A 21 8.20 10.58 -17.72
N VAL A 22 8.30 9.42 -18.37
CA VAL A 22 7.14 8.70 -18.90
C VAL A 22 6.30 8.10 -17.76
N SER A 23 6.95 7.69 -16.66
CA SER A 23 6.30 7.01 -15.53
C SER A 23 5.40 7.89 -14.67
N ASN A 24 5.93 9.03 -14.29
CA ASN A 24 5.34 9.99 -13.38
C ASN A 24 5.80 11.35 -13.85
N THR A 25 5.03 11.93 -14.77
CA THR A 25 5.40 13.18 -15.45
C THR A 25 5.65 14.29 -14.43
N LEU A 26 4.87 14.35 -13.34
CA LEU A 26 5.07 15.34 -12.27
C LEU A 26 6.40 15.15 -11.55
N LEU A 27 6.75 13.91 -11.18
CA LEU A 27 8.03 13.62 -10.54
C LEU A 27 9.20 13.88 -11.50
N GLY A 28 9.06 13.52 -12.78
CA GLY A 28 10.09 13.81 -13.80
C GLY A 28 10.29 15.30 -14.04
N ILE A 29 9.21 16.09 -14.10
CA ILE A 29 9.28 17.55 -14.19
C ILE A 29 9.95 18.12 -12.94
N PHE A 30 9.58 17.63 -11.75
CA PHE A 30 10.18 18.05 -10.49
C PHE A 30 11.70 17.76 -10.42
N GLU A 31 12.12 16.55 -10.81
CA GLU A 31 13.54 16.19 -10.90
C GLU A 31 14.28 17.09 -11.90
N CYS A 32 13.64 17.43 -13.03
CA CYS A 32 14.19 18.35 -14.03
C CYS A 32 14.36 19.78 -13.49
N LEU A 33 13.32 20.33 -12.86
CA LEU A 33 13.34 21.69 -12.28
C LEU A 33 14.44 21.85 -11.24
N ILE A 34 14.59 20.88 -10.33
CA ILE A 34 15.67 20.91 -9.33
C ILE A 34 17.04 20.77 -10.00
N SER A 35 17.15 19.92 -11.02
CA SER A 35 18.42 19.73 -11.74
C SER A 35 18.85 20.98 -12.51
N VAL A 36 17.90 21.78 -12.99
CA VAL A 36 18.15 23.11 -13.58
C VAL A 36 18.49 24.11 -12.49
N ALA A 37 17.76 24.16 -11.37
CA ALA A 37 18.07 25.07 -10.27
C ALA A 37 19.46 24.84 -9.65
N LEU A 38 19.97 23.61 -9.73
CA LEU A 38 21.32 23.24 -9.28
C LEU A 38 22.41 23.52 -10.34
N SER A 39 22.09 24.09 -11.50
CA SER A 39 23.06 24.36 -12.56
C SER A 39 24.18 25.30 -12.13
N ASP A 40 23.91 26.19 -11.17
CA ASP A 40 24.84 27.23 -10.73
C ASP A 40 25.78 26.75 -9.60
N SER A 41 25.61 25.49 -9.16
CA SER A 41 26.37 24.88 -8.06
C SER A 41 27.60 24.10 -8.55
N LEU A 42 28.38 23.53 -7.62
CA LEU A 42 29.54 22.65 -7.88
C LEU A 42 29.23 21.43 -8.80
N LEU A 43 27.94 21.10 -8.97
CA LEU A 43 27.42 20.09 -9.89
C LEU A 43 27.29 20.58 -11.35
N SER A 44 27.62 21.85 -11.63
CA SER A 44 27.56 22.49 -12.95
C SER A 44 28.36 21.74 -14.02
N LEU A 45 29.51 21.18 -13.63
CA LEU A 45 30.42 20.41 -14.49
C LEU A 45 29.89 19.03 -14.89
N SER A 46 28.85 18.53 -14.20
CA SER A 46 28.26 17.23 -14.51
C SER A 46 27.15 17.34 -15.56
N PRO A 47 27.01 16.37 -16.48
CA PRO A 47 25.90 16.34 -17.43
C PRO A 47 24.53 16.47 -16.75
N VAL A 48 23.56 17.10 -17.42
CA VAL A 48 22.18 17.24 -16.90
C VAL A 48 21.60 15.89 -16.48
N VAL A 49 21.87 14.85 -17.28
CA VAL A 49 21.40 13.48 -17.03
C VAL A 49 21.95 12.90 -15.71
N THR A 50 23.21 13.18 -15.37
CA THR A 50 23.79 12.74 -14.08
C THR A 50 23.20 13.52 -12.90
N ARG A 51 22.91 14.82 -13.08
CA ARG A 51 22.24 15.63 -12.05
C ARG A 51 20.83 15.12 -11.77
N MET A 52 20.05 14.86 -12.83
CA MET A 52 18.70 14.29 -12.70
C MET A 52 18.72 12.94 -11.99
N ALA A 53 19.69 12.08 -12.30
CA ALA A 53 19.83 10.80 -11.62
C ALA A 53 20.16 10.96 -10.12
N LEU A 54 21.03 11.91 -9.75
CA LEU A 54 21.35 12.22 -8.36
C LEU A 54 20.14 12.79 -7.62
N VAL A 55 19.49 13.80 -8.20
CA VAL A 55 18.29 14.43 -7.64
C VAL A 55 17.21 13.39 -7.41
N GLY A 56 16.89 12.59 -8.43
CA GLY A 56 15.90 11.54 -8.29
C GLY A 56 16.30 10.47 -7.28
N PHE A 57 17.59 10.18 -7.11
CA PHE A 57 18.05 9.29 -6.04
C PHE A 57 17.72 9.89 -4.68
N VAL A 58 18.12 11.14 -4.43
CA VAL A 58 17.84 11.84 -3.17
C VAL A 58 16.34 11.93 -2.90
N VAL A 59 15.55 12.34 -3.90
CA VAL A 59 14.09 12.42 -3.79
C VAL A 59 13.50 11.06 -3.43
N SER A 60 13.94 9.98 -4.08
CA SER A 60 13.51 8.63 -3.74
C SER A 60 13.86 8.23 -2.29
N ARG A 61 15.03 8.64 -1.77
CA ARG A 61 15.42 8.38 -0.37
C ARG A 61 14.59 9.18 0.61
N VAL A 62 14.31 10.45 0.31
CA VAL A 62 13.48 11.33 1.14
C VAL A 62 12.05 10.81 1.22
N ILE A 63 11.43 10.46 0.09
CA ILE A 63 10.10 9.84 0.06
C ILE A 63 10.11 8.55 0.89
N GLY A 64 11.11 7.68 0.68
CA GLY A 64 11.24 6.44 1.42
C GLY A 64 11.42 6.62 2.94
N PHE A 65 12.10 7.69 3.36
CA PHE A 65 12.24 8.05 4.78
C PHE A 65 10.89 8.44 5.38
N PHE A 66 10.16 9.35 4.74
CA PHE A 66 8.84 9.76 5.23
C PHE A 66 7.84 8.61 5.30
N SER A 67 7.84 7.70 4.32
CA SER A 67 6.98 6.51 4.36
C SER A 67 7.30 5.60 5.55
N ARG A 68 8.58 5.42 5.89
CA ARG A 68 9.02 4.62 7.05
C ARG A 68 8.68 5.32 8.36
N MET A 69 8.89 6.63 8.45
CA MET A 69 8.50 7.44 9.61
C MET A 69 7.00 7.40 9.85
N GLN A 70 6.20 7.49 8.79
CA GLN A 70 4.74 7.33 8.88
C GLN A 70 4.38 5.95 9.45
N PHE A 71 4.99 4.89 8.94
CA PHE A 71 4.75 3.53 9.44
C PHE A 71 5.09 3.38 10.94
N ILE A 72 6.28 3.83 11.34
CA ILE A 72 6.74 3.81 12.74
C ILE A 72 5.79 4.62 13.62
N TRP A 73 5.42 5.83 13.19
CA TRP A 73 4.50 6.70 13.91
C TRP A 73 3.14 6.05 14.13
N ILE A 74 2.57 5.45 13.09
CA ILE A 74 1.28 4.74 13.19
C ILE A 74 1.38 3.58 14.16
N HIS A 75 2.47 2.80 14.11
CA HIS A 75 2.65 1.65 14.99
C HIS A 75 2.81 2.07 16.45
N LEU A 76 3.63 3.10 16.72
CA LEU A 76 3.79 3.68 18.05
C LEU A 76 2.46 4.23 18.56
N PHE A 77 1.78 5.08 17.79
CA PHE A 77 0.51 5.68 18.19
C PHE A 77 -0.55 4.62 18.49
N THR A 78 -0.65 3.61 17.62
CA THR A 78 -1.58 2.49 17.78
C THR A 78 -1.27 1.69 19.03
N SER A 79 0.01 1.40 19.30
CA SER A 79 0.44 0.67 20.50
C SER A 79 0.14 1.43 21.79
N LEU A 80 0.16 2.77 21.74
CA LEU A 80 -0.16 3.61 22.91
C LEU A 80 -1.67 3.72 23.16
N ARG A 81 -2.48 3.76 22.10
CA ARG A 81 -3.93 4.04 22.19
C ARG A 81 -4.81 2.79 22.21
N SER A 82 -4.52 1.79 21.38
CA SER A 82 -5.37 0.61 21.22
C SER A 82 -5.29 -0.29 22.45
N LYS A 83 -6.44 -0.62 23.05
CA LYS A 83 -6.51 -1.51 24.23
C LYS A 83 -5.92 -2.88 23.96
N LYS A 84 -6.04 -3.40 22.73
CA LYS A 84 -5.54 -4.73 22.32
C LYS A 84 -4.02 -4.77 22.10
N LEU A 85 -3.42 -3.65 21.69
CA LEU A 85 -1.97 -3.52 21.45
C LEU A 85 -1.27 -2.75 22.58
N ARG A 86 -1.96 -2.51 23.70
CA ARG A 86 -1.42 -1.73 24.81
C ARG A 86 -0.28 -2.50 25.45
N LEU A 87 0.92 -1.97 25.29
CA LEU A 87 2.11 -2.50 25.93
C LEU A 87 2.04 -2.37 27.44
N LYS A 88 2.67 -3.32 28.13
CA LYS A 88 3.02 -3.21 29.55
C LYS A 88 3.82 -1.92 29.80
N PRO A 89 3.80 -1.34 31.01
CA PRO A 89 4.39 -0.03 31.30
C PRO A 89 5.88 0.06 30.92
N TRP A 90 6.66 -1.00 31.17
CA TRP A 90 8.08 -1.07 30.82
C TRP A 90 8.35 -0.98 29.30
N PRO A 91 7.85 -1.90 28.46
CA PRO A 91 8.01 -1.78 27.00
C PRO A 91 7.46 -0.49 26.41
N LYS A 92 6.38 0.06 27.00
CA LYS A 92 5.81 1.35 26.59
C LYS A 92 6.80 2.50 26.80
N LEU A 93 7.44 2.58 27.97
CA LEU A 93 8.43 3.61 28.28
C LEU A 93 9.63 3.52 27.33
N VAL A 94 10.14 2.29 27.12
CA VAL A 94 11.27 2.04 26.22
C VAL A 94 10.93 2.46 24.79
N SER A 95 9.74 2.12 24.29
CA SER A 95 9.28 2.51 22.96
C SER A 95 9.26 4.03 22.76
N ILE A 96 8.73 4.77 23.74
CA ILE A 96 8.68 6.24 23.69
C ILE A 96 10.09 6.83 23.72
N ALA A 97 10.99 6.26 24.52
CA ALA A 97 12.37 6.72 24.63
C ALA A 97 13.21 6.42 23.37
N CYS A 98 12.97 5.28 22.71
CA CYS A 98 13.68 4.85 21.50
C CYS A 98 13.19 5.55 20.22
N PHE A 99 11.95 6.05 20.21
CA PHE A 99 11.35 6.69 19.03
C PHE A 99 12.19 7.84 18.42
N PRO A 100 12.64 8.87 19.15
CA PRO A 100 13.36 9.99 18.54
C PRO A 100 14.77 9.64 18.05
N THR A 101 15.35 8.53 18.53
CA THR A 101 16.74 8.16 18.26
C THR A 101 16.84 6.89 17.43
N VAL A 102 16.60 5.73 18.03
CA VAL A 102 16.75 4.41 17.39
C VAL A 102 15.85 4.30 16.17
N ASP A 103 14.58 4.68 16.28
CA ASP A 103 13.62 4.51 15.19
C ASP A 103 13.89 5.48 14.03
N VAL A 104 14.30 6.73 14.32
CA VAL A 104 14.72 7.70 13.29
C VAL A 104 15.97 7.20 12.57
N ILE A 105 16.96 6.71 13.32
CA ILE A 105 18.18 6.13 12.74
C ILE A 105 17.83 4.91 11.88
N ALA A 106 16.93 4.03 12.34
CA ALA A 106 16.47 2.88 11.58
C ALA A 106 15.72 3.29 10.31
N ALA A 107 14.92 4.37 10.35
CA ALA A 107 14.23 4.91 9.19
C ALA A 107 15.20 5.51 8.16
N ILE A 108 16.26 6.19 8.62
CA ILE A 108 17.34 6.71 7.75
C ILE A 108 18.12 5.55 7.13
N ALA A 109 18.56 4.59 7.93
CA ALA A 109 19.29 3.42 7.45
C ALA A 109 18.44 2.62 6.44
N GLY A 110 17.16 2.40 6.76
CA GLY A 110 16.21 1.73 5.88
C GLY A 110 15.94 2.50 4.59
N SER A 111 15.91 3.84 4.62
CA SER A 111 15.72 4.63 3.40
C SER A 111 16.95 4.59 2.49
N ILE A 112 18.16 4.67 3.05
CA ILE A 112 19.44 4.57 2.32
C ILE A 112 19.59 3.19 1.67
N LEU A 113 19.30 2.12 2.42
CA LEU A 113 19.42 0.74 1.95
C LEU A 113 18.22 0.27 1.12
N ASP A 114 17.15 1.08 1.04
CA ASP A 114 15.86 0.67 0.49
C ASP A 114 15.29 -0.58 1.18
N SER A 115 15.58 -0.76 2.47
CA SER A 115 15.13 -1.92 3.25
C SER A 115 13.90 -1.60 4.10
N PRO A 116 13.01 -2.58 4.35
CA PRO A 116 11.88 -2.40 5.26
C PRO A 116 12.38 -2.24 6.70
N VAL A 117 11.63 -1.52 7.53
CA VAL A 117 11.86 -1.46 8.98
C VAL A 117 11.01 -2.51 9.67
N ILE A 118 11.60 -3.27 10.60
CA ILE A 118 10.94 -4.41 11.26
C ILE A 118 10.86 -4.11 12.77
N PRO A 119 9.69 -4.29 13.40
CA PRO A 119 9.57 -4.13 14.85
C PRO A 119 10.27 -5.28 15.58
N VAL A 120 11.00 -4.96 16.64
CA VAL A 120 11.72 -5.91 17.48
C VAL A 120 10.77 -6.53 18.49
N LEU A 121 10.59 -7.85 18.44
CA LEU A 121 9.78 -8.62 19.40
C LEU A 121 8.33 -8.10 19.54
N GLY A 122 7.77 -7.49 18.48
CA GLY A 122 6.42 -6.94 18.49
C GLY A 122 6.27 -5.63 19.29
N VAL A 123 7.38 -5.03 19.72
CA VAL A 123 7.43 -3.69 20.33
C VAL A 123 7.75 -2.67 19.22
N PRO A 124 7.21 -1.44 19.26
CA PRO A 124 7.54 -0.35 18.33
C PRO A 124 8.94 0.19 18.62
N ILE A 125 9.93 -0.67 18.41
CA ILE A 125 11.37 -0.40 18.33
C ILE A 125 11.78 -1.03 17.01
N PHE A 126 12.27 -0.24 16.08
CA PHE A 126 12.46 -0.67 14.71
C PHE A 126 13.94 -0.84 14.37
N LEU A 127 14.23 -1.88 13.58
CA LEU A 127 15.54 -2.09 12.99
C LEU A 127 15.43 -2.14 11.46
N PRO A 128 16.46 -1.67 10.73
CA PRO A 128 16.51 -1.84 9.29
C PRO A 128 16.64 -3.33 8.97
N GLY A 129 15.70 -3.85 8.20
CA GLY A 129 15.76 -5.22 7.68
C GLY A 129 16.69 -5.35 6.49
N PHE A 130 16.65 -6.51 5.86
CA PHE A 130 17.42 -6.77 4.63
C PHE A 130 16.83 -6.00 3.43
N PRO A 131 17.66 -5.44 2.54
CA PRO A 131 17.18 -4.80 1.31
C PRO A 131 16.38 -5.82 0.51
N ARG A 132 15.10 -5.51 0.24
CA ARG A 132 14.21 -6.39 -0.51
C ARG A 132 13.94 -5.80 -1.88
N PRO A 133 13.91 -6.63 -2.95
CA PRO A 133 13.44 -6.17 -4.25
C PRO A 133 12.03 -5.60 -4.13
N LYS A 134 11.79 -4.40 -4.67
CA LYS A 134 10.44 -3.81 -4.75
C LYS A 134 9.49 -4.64 -5.60
N ARG A 135 10.05 -5.38 -6.56
CA ARG A 135 9.36 -6.36 -7.41
C ARG A 135 9.61 -7.75 -6.85
N LEU A 136 8.75 -8.17 -5.94
CA LEU A 136 8.64 -9.58 -5.60
C LEU A 136 7.69 -10.19 -6.63
N TRP A 137 8.26 -10.86 -7.63
CA TRP A 137 7.47 -11.75 -8.48
C TRP A 137 7.18 -12.98 -7.63
N PRO A 138 5.94 -13.19 -7.14
CA PRO A 138 5.63 -14.46 -6.53
C PRO A 138 5.98 -15.53 -7.55
N SER A 139 6.70 -16.57 -7.14
CA SER A 139 6.91 -17.73 -7.96
C SER A 139 5.52 -18.21 -8.35
N VAL A 140 5.14 -17.99 -9.60
CA VAL A 140 3.99 -18.66 -10.21
C VAL A 140 4.46 -20.08 -10.51
N THR A 141 4.89 -20.80 -9.46
CA THR A 141 4.92 -22.25 -9.54
C THR A 141 3.47 -22.62 -9.82
N GLY A 142 3.24 -23.41 -10.87
CA GLY A 142 1.93 -23.92 -11.26
C GLY A 142 1.33 -24.87 -10.23
N SER A 143 1.50 -24.57 -8.93
CA SER A 143 0.60 -24.95 -7.86
C SER A 143 -0.78 -24.52 -8.32
N GLY A 144 -1.53 -25.48 -8.82
CA GLY A 144 -2.87 -25.29 -9.35
C GLY A 144 -3.74 -24.47 -8.41
N SER A 145 -4.84 -23.97 -8.97
CA SER A 145 -6.03 -23.70 -8.17
C SER A 145 -6.11 -24.80 -7.11
N SER A 146 -5.92 -24.42 -5.84
CA SER A 146 -6.32 -25.29 -4.76
C SER A 146 -7.78 -25.59 -5.05
N ASP A 147 -8.14 -26.81 -5.43
CA ASP A 147 -9.52 -27.22 -5.75
C ASP A 147 -10.33 -27.27 -4.44
N THR A 148 -10.43 -26.11 -3.80
CA THR A 148 -11.13 -25.85 -2.56
C THR A 148 -12.36 -25.05 -2.92
N ALA A 149 -13.46 -25.24 -2.19
CA ALA A 149 -14.68 -24.47 -2.39
C ALA A 149 -14.42 -22.94 -2.41
N GLU A 150 -13.46 -22.46 -1.61
CA GLU A 150 -13.05 -21.06 -1.57
C GLU A 150 -12.48 -20.53 -2.89
N SER A 151 -11.67 -21.32 -3.60
CA SER A 151 -11.04 -20.87 -4.85
C SER A 151 -12.07 -20.66 -5.95
N THR A 152 -13.15 -21.45 -5.96
CA THR A 152 -14.29 -21.29 -6.86
C THR A 152 -14.97 -19.94 -6.68
N TYR A 153 -15.15 -19.47 -5.44
CA TYR A 153 -15.72 -18.13 -5.19
C TYR A 153 -14.83 -17.02 -5.74
N TYR A 154 -13.52 -17.09 -5.49
CA TYR A 154 -12.59 -16.11 -6.04
C TYR A 154 -12.48 -16.18 -7.56
N ALA A 155 -12.57 -17.37 -8.17
CA ALA A 155 -12.57 -17.56 -9.62
C ALA A 155 -13.75 -16.87 -10.30
N GLN A 156 -14.90 -16.77 -9.62
CA GLN A 156 -16.07 -16.05 -10.14
C GLN A 156 -15.90 -14.54 -10.10
N VAL A 157 -15.31 -14.00 -9.04
CA VAL A 157 -15.16 -12.54 -8.87
C VAL A 157 -13.99 -11.97 -9.67
N TYR A 158 -12.93 -12.75 -9.87
CA TYR A 158 -11.69 -12.32 -10.51
C TYR A 158 -11.87 -11.68 -11.90
N PRO A 159 -12.67 -12.24 -12.85
CA PRO A 159 -12.91 -11.62 -14.15
C PRO A 159 -13.54 -10.23 -14.04
N HIS A 160 -14.41 -10.00 -13.06
CA HIS A 160 -15.08 -8.72 -12.87
C HIS A 160 -14.11 -7.67 -12.31
N ILE A 161 -13.24 -8.06 -11.38
CA ILE A 161 -12.15 -7.20 -10.90
C ILE A 161 -11.25 -6.79 -12.07
N LEU A 162 -10.83 -7.75 -12.90
CA LEU A 162 -9.97 -7.47 -14.06
C LEU A 162 -10.62 -6.53 -15.08
N ARG A 163 -11.94 -6.62 -15.30
CA ARG A 163 -12.67 -5.69 -16.18
C ARG A 163 -12.74 -4.27 -15.60
N ALA A 164 -12.82 -4.14 -14.28
CA ALA A 164 -12.93 -2.83 -13.62
C ALA A 164 -11.58 -2.08 -13.62
N LEU A 165 -10.46 -2.77 -13.37
CA LEU A 165 -9.14 -2.17 -13.17
C LEU A 165 -8.69 -1.18 -14.27
N PRO A 166 -8.82 -1.48 -15.58
CA PRO A 166 -8.45 -0.53 -16.63
C PRO A 166 -9.22 0.80 -16.55
N GLY A 167 -10.50 0.74 -16.21
CA GLY A 167 -11.33 1.93 -16.03
C GLY A 167 -10.86 2.77 -14.84
N LEU A 168 -10.45 2.12 -13.74
CA LEU A 168 -9.94 2.79 -12.55
C LEU A 168 -8.57 3.44 -12.79
N LEU A 169 -7.69 2.79 -13.55
CA LEU A 169 -6.40 3.32 -13.97
C LEU A 169 -6.58 4.54 -14.89
N ARG A 170 -7.46 4.45 -15.89
CA ARG A 170 -7.74 5.54 -16.83
C ARG A 170 -8.33 6.76 -16.14
N LYS A 171 -9.19 6.56 -15.13
CA LYS A 171 -9.77 7.63 -14.31
C LYS A 171 -8.77 8.23 -13.30
N GLY A 172 -7.58 7.65 -13.15
CA GLY A 172 -6.59 8.08 -12.18
C GLY A 172 -7.01 7.89 -10.71
N ILE A 173 -8.04 7.07 -10.45
CA ILE A 173 -8.53 6.77 -9.09
C ILE A 173 -7.51 5.89 -8.37
N ILE A 174 -6.97 4.91 -9.08
CA ILE A 174 -5.84 4.11 -8.61
C ILE A 174 -4.58 4.55 -9.36
N GLN A 175 -3.55 4.89 -8.60
CA GLN A 175 -2.27 5.34 -9.12
C GLN A 175 -1.16 4.42 -8.58
N PRO A 176 -1.08 3.17 -9.07
CA PRO A 176 -0.05 2.26 -8.64
C PRO A 176 1.33 2.80 -9.01
N SER A 177 2.30 2.54 -8.13
CA SER A 177 3.70 2.74 -8.43
C SER A 177 4.10 1.90 -9.64
N ARG A 178 4.65 2.54 -10.68
CA ARG A 178 5.18 1.82 -11.85
C ARG A 178 6.36 0.91 -11.52
N PHE A 179 7.02 1.16 -10.38
CA PHE A 179 8.10 0.30 -9.90
C PHE A 179 7.60 -0.99 -9.23
N GLY A 180 6.29 -1.19 -9.17
CA GLY A 180 5.65 -2.31 -8.50
C GLY A 180 5.53 -2.09 -7.00
N GLY A 181 4.92 -3.05 -6.31
CA GLY A 181 4.79 -3.05 -4.84
C GLY A 181 3.61 -2.23 -4.30
N SER A 182 2.80 -1.63 -5.17
CA SER A 182 1.49 -1.09 -4.76
C SER A 182 0.51 -2.23 -4.54
N MET A 183 0.01 -2.31 -3.32
CA MET A 183 -0.98 -3.30 -2.90
C MET A 183 -2.29 -2.59 -2.57
N TYR A 184 -3.38 -3.10 -3.12
CA TYR A 184 -4.73 -2.63 -2.85
C TYR A 184 -5.52 -3.74 -2.17
N LEU A 185 -6.33 -3.37 -1.18
CA LEU A 185 -7.22 -4.30 -0.49
C LEU A 185 -8.62 -4.21 -1.11
N LEU A 186 -9.17 -5.34 -1.51
CA LEU A 186 -10.53 -5.52 -1.97
C LEU A 186 -11.34 -6.20 -0.88
N ARG A 187 -12.48 -5.61 -0.54
CA ARG A 187 -13.47 -6.19 0.38
C ARG A 187 -14.80 -6.33 -0.36
N PHE A 188 -15.35 -7.55 -0.37
CA PHE A 188 -16.66 -7.85 -0.94
C PHE A 188 -17.32 -8.95 -0.11
N GLU A 189 -18.47 -8.68 0.51
CA GLU A 189 -19.14 -9.61 1.43
C GLU A 189 -18.14 -10.26 2.40
N LYS A 190 -17.98 -11.60 2.34
CA LYS A 190 -17.02 -12.37 3.17
C LYS A 190 -15.63 -12.49 2.56
N MET A 191 -15.45 -12.07 1.31
CA MET A 191 -14.20 -12.17 0.57
C MET A 191 -13.30 -10.98 0.84
N ILE A 192 -12.02 -11.28 1.03
CA ILE A 192 -10.96 -10.29 1.09
C ILE A 192 -9.90 -10.71 0.09
N ALA A 193 -9.55 -9.84 -0.85
CA ALA A 193 -8.48 -10.10 -1.80
C ALA A 193 -7.49 -8.94 -1.79
N TRP A 194 -6.23 -9.25 -2.03
CA TRP A 194 -5.24 -8.22 -2.32
C TRP A 194 -4.95 -8.15 -3.83
N VAL A 195 -4.75 -6.95 -4.35
CA VAL A 195 -4.32 -6.70 -5.73
C VAL A 195 -2.96 -6.03 -5.67
N THR A 196 -1.93 -6.77 -6.05
CA THR A 196 -0.57 -6.24 -6.15
C THR A 196 -0.26 -5.91 -7.59
N PHE A 197 0.09 -4.66 -7.86
CA PHE A 197 0.62 -4.27 -9.17
C PHE A 197 2.10 -4.65 -9.24
N LEU A 198 2.43 -5.53 -10.17
CA LEU A 198 3.81 -5.96 -10.44
C LEU A 198 4.49 -4.99 -11.40
N GLU A 199 3.76 -4.61 -12.44
CA GLU A 199 4.23 -3.70 -13.48
C GLU A 199 3.08 -2.90 -14.05
N VAL A 200 3.31 -1.62 -14.31
CA VAL A 200 2.36 -0.76 -15.01
C VAL A 200 3.17 0.07 -15.97
N GLU A 201 2.84 0.01 -17.26
CA GLU A 201 3.49 0.78 -18.31
C GLU A 201 2.44 1.36 -19.28
N TYR A 202 2.90 1.96 -20.38
CA TYR A 202 2.00 2.55 -21.36
C TYR A 202 1.25 1.45 -22.12
N GLY A 203 -0.04 1.28 -21.81
CA GLY A 203 -0.94 0.36 -22.51
C GLY A 203 -1.09 -1.03 -21.86
N TYR A 204 -0.33 -1.36 -20.81
CA TYR A 204 -0.50 -2.62 -20.08
C TYR A 204 -0.22 -2.48 -18.59
N ALA A 205 -0.84 -3.37 -17.81
CA ALA A 205 -0.60 -3.54 -16.39
C ALA A 205 -0.58 -5.03 -16.06
N VAL A 206 0.44 -5.47 -15.33
CA VAL A 206 0.56 -6.82 -14.79
C VAL A 206 0.18 -6.78 -13.32
N VAL A 207 -0.90 -7.50 -13.00
CA VAL A 207 -1.45 -7.57 -11.64
C VAL A 207 -1.39 -8.98 -11.11
N TYR A 208 -1.07 -9.10 -9.83
CA TYR A 208 -1.17 -10.32 -9.05
C TYR A 208 -2.32 -10.16 -8.07
N ILE A 209 -3.37 -10.97 -8.25
CA ILE A 209 -4.52 -11.00 -7.34
C ILE A 209 -4.47 -12.31 -6.58
N LYS A 210 -4.61 -12.24 -5.26
CA LYS A 210 -4.80 -13.43 -4.44
C LYS A 210 -5.91 -13.20 -3.43
N GLY A 211 -6.82 -14.17 -3.38
CA GLY A 211 -7.83 -14.27 -2.33
C GLY A 211 -7.18 -14.65 -1.01
N LEU A 212 -7.69 -14.07 0.06
CA LEU A 212 -7.38 -14.49 1.43
C LEU A 212 -8.45 -15.48 1.90
N GLU A 213 -8.22 -16.11 3.05
CA GLU A 213 -9.19 -16.99 3.70
C GLU A 213 -10.57 -16.33 3.80
N LEU A 214 -11.62 -17.10 3.45
CA LEU A 214 -12.98 -16.60 3.49
C LEU A 214 -13.35 -16.30 4.94
N GLN A 215 -13.93 -15.14 5.20
CA GLN A 215 -14.26 -14.75 6.57
C GLN A 215 -15.51 -15.52 7.03
N GLU A 216 -15.29 -16.71 7.59
CA GLU A 216 -16.28 -17.51 8.28
C GLU A 216 -16.59 -16.94 9.68
N PRO A 217 -17.77 -17.25 10.26
CA PRO A 217 -18.18 -16.75 11.58
C PRO A 217 -17.42 -17.41 12.75
N THR A 218 -16.13 -17.72 12.60
CA THR A 218 -15.27 -18.07 13.73
C THR A 218 -14.79 -16.78 14.41
N SER A 219 -14.97 -16.73 15.74
CA SER A 219 -15.07 -15.51 16.56
C SER A 219 -13.85 -14.58 16.57
N CYS A 220 -12.69 -15.02 16.07
CA CYS A 220 -11.46 -14.22 16.08
C CYS A 220 -11.23 -13.45 14.76
N HIS A 221 -11.54 -14.05 13.60
CA HIS A 221 -11.33 -13.43 12.27
C HIS A 221 -12.42 -12.41 11.93
N ASN A 222 -13.62 -12.62 12.46
CA ASN A 222 -14.74 -11.72 12.26
C ASN A 222 -14.50 -10.32 12.86
N VAL A 223 -13.64 -10.19 13.87
CA VAL A 223 -13.41 -8.89 14.54
C VAL A 223 -12.64 -7.91 13.66
N GLU A 224 -11.63 -8.38 12.92
CA GLU A 224 -10.85 -7.53 12.01
C GLU A 224 -11.65 -7.19 10.75
N ALA A 225 -12.37 -8.18 10.21
CA ALA A 225 -13.29 -8.00 9.10
C ALA A 225 -14.40 -7.00 9.43
N ASN A 226 -15.05 -7.13 10.59
CA ASN A 226 -16.08 -6.20 11.06
C ASN A 226 -15.52 -4.79 11.31
N ALA A 227 -14.29 -4.68 11.80
CA ALA A 227 -13.64 -3.38 11.97
C ALA A 227 -13.32 -2.70 10.63
N LEU A 228 -12.94 -3.49 9.61
CA LEU A 228 -12.78 -3.02 8.24
C LEU A 228 -14.12 -2.60 7.62
N ASP A 229 -15.17 -3.41 7.79
CA ASP A 229 -16.51 -3.13 7.27
C ASP A 229 -17.09 -1.86 7.90
N SER A 230 -16.98 -1.70 9.23
CA SER A 230 -17.39 -0.50 9.95
C SER A 230 -16.65 0.74 9.45
N PHE A 231 -15.36 0.61 9.16
CA PHE A 231 -14.54 1.69 8.61
C PHE A 231 -14.94 2.05 7.17
N ILE A 232 -15.16 1.06 6.31
CA ILE A 232 -15.61 1.25 4.92
C ILE A 232 -16.99 1.91 4.91
N GLU A 233 -17.93 1.39 5.70
CA GLU A 233 -19.28 1.92 5.80
C GLU A 233 -19.25 3.37 6.25
N ALA A 234 -18.52 3.69 7.32
CA ALA A 234 -18.40 5.07 7.80
C ALA A 234 -17.75 6.00 6.78
N SER A 235 -16.77 5.51 6.01
CA SER A 235 -16.07 6.29 4.98
C SER A 235 -16.96 6.62 3.78
N PHE A 236 -17.90 5.74 3.44
CA PHE A 236 -18.81 5.94 2.30
C PHE A 236 -20.20 6.45 2.70
N ALA A 237 -20.63 6.31 3.96
CA ALA A 237 -21.91 6.83 4.47
C ALA A 237 -21.96 8.37 4.48
N SER A 238 -20.82 9.04 4.67
CA SER A 238 -20.72 10.50 4.63
C SER A 238 -21.01 11.13 3.26
N LYS A 239 -21.16 10.33 2.19
CA LYS A 239 -21.47 10.84 0.83
C LYS A 239 -22.94 11.19 0.62
N CYS A 240 -23.86 10.76 1.49
CA CYS A 240 -25.29 10.94 1.27
C CYS A 240 -25.81 12.36 1.61
N ASN A 241 -25.00 13.22 2.25
CA ASN A 241 -25.37 14.60 2.55
C ASN A 241 -24.46 15.61 1.80
N GLY A 242 -24.76 15.83 0.51
CA GLY A 242 -24.47 17.05 -0.26
C GLY A 242 -23.01 17.44 -0.57
N SER A 243 -22.64 17.33 -1.86
CA SER A 243 -21.82 18.28 -2.67
C SER A 243 -20.27 18.38 -2.63
N SER A 244 -19.47 17.33 -2.80
CA SER A 244 -18.13 17.38 -3.47
C SER A 244 -17.31 16.14 -3.10
N SER A 245 -16.96 15.34 -4.11
CA SER A 245 -16.64 13.92 -3.95
C SER A 245 -15.19 13.58 -3.62
N ASP A 246 -14.21 14.48 -3.83
CA ASP A 246 -12.78 14.14 -3.73
C ASP A 246 -12.05 14.70 -2.51
N SER A 247 -12.39 15.90 -2.04
CA SER A 247 -11.71 16.51 -0.88
C SER A 247 -12.14 15.90 0.46
N ARG A 248 -13.37 15.39 0.54
CA ARG A 248 -14.00 14.95 1.81
C ARG A 248 -13.62 13.56 2.27
N ILE A 249 -13.18 12.67 1.37
CA ILE A 249 -12.74 11.31 1.74
C ILE A 249 -11.47 11.38 2.60
N ARG A 250 -10.56 12.31 2.29
CA ARG A 250 -9.36 12.58 3.11
C ARG A 250 -9.74 13.20 4.45
N GLU A 251 -10.73 14.09 4.45
CA GLU A 251 -11.21 14.80 5.65
C GLU A 251 -11.93 13.85 6.63
N THR A 252 -12.67 12.85 6.13
CA THR A 252 -13.30 11.80 6.96
C THR A 252 -12.31 10.78 7.50
N ALA A 253 -11.28 10.41 6.74
CA ALA A 253 -10.17 9.60 7.26
C ALA A 253 -9.42 10.34 8.40
N CYS A 254 -9.18 11.65 8.25
CA CYS A 254 -8.63 12.50 9.31
C CYS A 254 -9.59 12.67 10.50
N SER A 255 -10.89 12.77 10.27
CA SER A 255 -11.93 12.86 11.31
C SER A 255 -12.00 11.59 12.16
N TRP A 256 -11.85 10.41 11.55
CA TRP A 256 -11.78 9.12 12.26
C TRP A 256 -10.53 8.98 13.13
N LEU A 257 -9.40 9.57 12.70
CA LEU A 257 -8.19 9.69 13.52
C LEU A 257 -8.38 10.64 14.71
N ALA A 258 -9.24 11.67 14.56
CA ALA A 258 -9.52 12.68 15.58
C ALA A 258 -10.59 12.24 16.61
N ARG A 259 -11.50 11.32 16.26
CA ARG A 259 -12.53 10.79 17.17
C ARG A 259 -11.91 9.76 18.13
N GLY A 260 -11.58 10.23 19.33
CA GLY A 260 -10.87 9.50 20.38
C GLY A 260 -11.52 8.23 20.94
N ASP A 261 -12.75 7.87 20.55
CA ASP A 261 -13.51 6.80 21.21
C ASP A 261 -13.68 5.50 20.41
N GLY A 262 -13.08 5.36 19.23
CA GLY A 262 -13.24 4.14 18.43
C GLY A 262 -12.29 3.95 17.25
N ALA A 263 -11.21 4.75 17.17
CA ALA A 263 -10.26 4.66 16.07
C ALA A 263 -9.60 3.27 16.04
N SER A 264 -10.07 2.42 15.14
CA SER A 264 -9.42 1.15 14.85
C SER A 264 -8.05 1.43 14.22
N PRO A 265 -7.03 0.61 14.49
CA PRO A 265 -5.72 0.72 13.84
C PRO A 265 -5.84 0.75 12.31
N ILE A 266 -6.84 0.02 11.80
CA ILE A 266 -7.14 -0.15 10.38
C ILE A 266 -7.45 1.19 9.71
N GLY A 267 -8.17 2.10 10.37
CA GLY A 267 -8.49 3.41 9.79
C GLY A 267 -7.27 4.33 9.60
N THR A 268 -6.13 3.97 10.19
CA THR A 268 -4.84 4.65 9.99
C THR A 268 -3.98 3.98 8.91
N LEU A 269 -4.24 2.69 8.63
CA LEU A 269 -3.44 1.85 7.72
C LEU A 269 -4.05 1.72 6.33
N VAL A 270 -5.38 1.79 6.22
CA VAL A 270 -6.12 1.60 4.97
C VAL A 270 -6.81 2.91 4.60
N THR A 271 -6.61 3.35 3.35
CA THR A 271 -7.33 4.50 2.80
C THR A 271 -8.45 4.00 1.89
N PRO A 272 -9.72 4.36 2.14
CA PRO A 272 -10.83 3.98 1.28
C PRO A 272 -10.70 4.73 -0.06
N LEU A 273 -10.67 4.00 -1.17
CA LEU A 273 -10.50 4.59 -2.50
C LEU A 273 -11.82 4.70 -3.25
N LEU A 274 -12.53 3.58 -3.42
CA LEU A 274 -13.70 3.50 -4.28
C LEU A 274 -14.64 2.39 -3.83
N LYS A 275 -15.94 2.60 -4.07
CA LYS A 275 -16.97 1.56 -4.10
C LYS A 275 -17.34 1.29 -5.57
N HIS A 276 -17.26 0.02 -5.98
CA HIS A 276 -17.64 -0.41 -7.33
C HIS A 276 -18.63 -1.57 -7.22
N GLU A 277 -19.70 -1.51 -8.01
CA GLU A 277 -20.69 -2.58 -8.06
C GLU A 277 -20.15 -3.74 -8.89
N LEU A 278 -20.17 -4.93 -8.31
CA LEU A 278 -19.72 -6.15 -8.95
C LEU A 278 -20.92 -7.10 -9.02
N LEU A 279 -21.20 -7.61 -10.22
CA LEU A 279 -22.16 -8.69 -10.39
C LEU A 279 -21.49 -10.00 -9.96
N SER A 280 -21.92 -10.54 -8.83
CA SER A 280 -21.47 -11.82 -8.28
C SER A 280 -22.66 -12.53 -7.63
N TYR A 281 -22.59 -13.85 -7.52
CA TYR A 281 -23.51 -14.58 -6.65
C TYR A 281 -23.30 -14.13 -5.20
N SER A 282 -24.39 -13.85 -4.51
CA SER A 282 -24.35 -13.56 -3.08
C SER A 282 -24.31 -14.87 -2.31
N HIS A 283 -23.41 -14.96 -1.33
CA HIS A 283 -23.32 -16.13 -0.49
C HIS A 283 -24.31 -16.02 0.68
N SER A 284 -25.55 -16.44 0.48
CA SER A 284 -26.52 -16.54 1.57
C SER A 284 -26.29 -17.82 2.38
N ASN A 285 -26.05 -17.69 3.70
CA ASN A 285 -26.02 -18.82 4.64
C ASN A 285 -27.42 -19.37 4.95
N VAL A 286 -28.37 -19.27 4.03
CA VAL A 286 -29.70 -19.85 4.24
C VAL A 286 -29.54 -21.36 4.06
N SER A 287 -29.30 -22.03 5.18
CA SER A 287 -29.44 -23.47 5.28
C SER A 287 -30.93 -23.79 5.21
N LEU A 288 -31.36 -24.47 4.14
CA LEU A 288 -32.72 -25.01 4.02
C LEU A 288 -32.96 -26.24 4.91
N THR A 289 -32.02 -26.57 5.81
CA THR A 289 -32.21 -27.60 6.84
C THR A 289 -33.40 -27.21 7.72
N GLY A 290 -34.49 -27.98 7.60
CA GLY A 290 -35.76 -27.73 8.30
C GLY A 290 -36.92 -27.25 7.43
N VAL A 291 -36.69 -26.78 6.19
CA VAL A 291 -37.78 -26.51 5.22
C VAL A 291 -37.99 -27.68 4.28
N ILE A 292 -36.92 -28.40 3.93
CA ILE A 292 -36.98 -29.63 3.11
C ILE A 292 -36.96 -30.90 4.00
N ASP A 293 -36.40 -30.80 5.21
CA ASP A 293 -36.28 -31.92 6.16
C ASP A 293 -37.43 -32.02 7.15
N SER A 294 -38.54 -31.30 6.93
CA SER A 294 -39.77 -31.47 7.72
C SER A 294 -40.49 -32.73 7.21
N PRO A 295 -40.63 -33.81 8.01
CA PRO A 295 -41.37 -35.00 7.61
C PRO A 295 -42.90 -34.86 7.75
N ASP A 296 -43.42 -33.63 7.78
CA ASP A 296 -44.86 -33.34 7.73
C ASP A 296 -45.37 -33.25 6.29
#